data_AF-A0A093SWY0-F1
#
_entry.id   AF-A0A093SWY0-F1
#
_cell.length_a   1.000
_cell.length_b   1.000
_cell.length_c   1.000
_cell.angle_alpha   90.00
_cell.angle_beta   90.00
_cell.angle_gamma   90.00
#
_symmetry.space_group_name_H-M   'P 1'
#
loop_
_entity.id
_entity.type
_entity.pdbx_description
1 polymer ?
#
loop_
_entity_poly.entity_id
_entity_poly.type
_entity_poly.pdbx_seq_one_letter_code
_entity_poly.pdbx_strand_id
1 'polypeptide(L)'
;MLYHEIKIIFDHPKKGVKFHDITPILSNSTLRNEAISFLTEEFRGRVNTVAAIDALGFIIGAMIADRLGLSFIPIRKPNKLPRKTISTSYNSEYATNELHVHSDDLSKDNKVLLIDDVLGTGGTCLGAIKLCEKLGATVVGVGFLLELTALNGREKLKGYVVKACDCIDGDL
;
A
#
# COMPACT_ATOMS: atom_id res chain seq x y z
N MET A 1 -10.53 -13.17 -8.24
CA MET A 1 -9.91 -14.11 -9.22
C MET A 1 -8.40 -14.30 -8.98
N LEU A 2 -7.73 -13.35 -8.31
CA LEU A 2 -6.30 -13.41 -8.00
C LEU A 2 -5.99 -14.36 -6.82
N TYR A 3 -6.96 -14.61 -5.94
CA TYR A 3 -6.71 -15.35 -4.69
C TYR A 3 -6.20 -16.79 -4.89
N HIS A 4 -6.54 -17.45 -5.99
CA HIS A 4 -6.07 -18.81 -6.30
C HIS A 4 -4.54 -18.89 -6.49
N GLU A 5 -3.91 -17.76 -6.82
CA GLU A 5 -2.46 -17.69 -7.03
C GLU A 5 -1.69 -17.32 -5.77
N ILE A 6 -2.38 -16.95 -4.70
CA ILE A 6 -1.75 -16.59 -3.42
C ILE A 6 -1.20 -17.85 -2.77
N LYS A 7 0.08 -17.81 -2.38
CA LYS A 7 0.70 -18.89 -1.61
C LYS A 7 0.72 -18.52 -0.14
N ILE A 8 0.18 -19.39 0.70
CA ILE A 8 0.22 -19.19 2.14
C ILE A 8 1.48 -19.85 2.70
N ILE A 9 2.31 -19.05 3.34
CA ILE A 9 3.53 -19.48 4.01
C ILE A 9 3.29 -19.37 5.52
N PHE A 10 3.22 -20.53 6.18
CA PHE A 10 3.05 -20.60 7.62
C PHE A 10 4.34 -20.19 8.36
N ASP A 11 4.16 -19.62 9.54
CA ASP A 11 5.24 -19.22 10.46
C ASP A 11 6.25 -18.21 9.88
N HIS A 12 5.80 -17.37 8.94
CA HIS A 12 6.61 -16.30 8.35
C HIS A 12 6.00 -14.91 8.58
N PRO A 13 6.78 -13.88 8.96
CA PRO A 13 8.22 -13.93 9.28
C PRO A 13 8.52 -14.52 10.66
N LYS A 14 7.50 -14.94 11.40
CA LYS A 14 7.60 -15.51 12.74
C LYS A 14 6.49 -16.52 12.99
N LYS A 15 6.69 -17.37 14.00
CA LYS A 15 5.73 -18.39 14.42
C LYS A 15 4.34 -17.81 14.67
N GLY A 16 3.31 -18.49 14.16
CA GLY A 16 1.89 -18.13 14.29
C GLY A 16 1.37 -17.16 13.23
N VAL A 17 2.21 -16.68 12.31
CA VAL A 17 1.78 -15.77 11.23
C VAL A 17 1.61 -16.54 9.92
N LYS A 18 0.48 -16.30 9.23
CA LYS A 18 0.25 -16.75 7.85
C LYS A 18 0.61 -15.64 6.89
N PHE A 19 1.74 -15.79 6.21
CA PHE A 19 2.16 -14.84 5.21
C PHE A 19 1.51 -15.16 3.87
N HIS A 20 0.85 -14.15 3.29
CA HIS A 20 0.16 -14.26 2.01
C HIS A 20 1.09 -13.77 0.91
N ASP A 21 1.77 -14.70 0.24
CA ASP A 21 2.71 -14.38 -0.82
C ASP A 21 1.97 -14.07 -2.13
N ILE A 22 2.08 -12.81 -2.54
CA ILE A 22 1.49 -12.25 -3.77
C ILE A 22 2.41 -12.38 -5.00
N THR A 23 3.65 -12.86 -4.84
CA THR A 23 4.63 -12.88 -5.93
C THR A 23 4.22 -13.69 -7.16
N PRO A 24 3.38 -14.75 -7.09
CA PRO A 24 2.88 -15.42 -8.28
C PRO A 24 1.99 -14.52 -9.15
N ILE A 25 1.18 -13.65 -8.54
CA ILE A 25 0.37 -12.65 -9.25
C ILE A 25 1.30 -11.70 -10.01
N LEU A 26 2.37 -11.22 -9.36
CA LEU A 26 3.35 -10.33 -9.98
C LEU A 26 4.12 -11.01 -11.11
N SER A 27 4.36 -12.31 -11.01
CA SER A 27 5.11 -13.09 -12.01
C SER A 27 4.26 -13.39 -13.25
N ASN A 28 2.94 -13.48 -13.10
CA ASN A 28 2.01 -13.66 -14.21
C ASN A 28 1.68 -12.32 -14.87
N SER A 29 2.10 -12.12 -16.13
CA SER A 29 1.89 -10.86 -16.85
C SER A 29 0.43 -10.47 -17.03
N THR A 30 -0.45 -11.45 -17.23
CA THR A 30 -1.89 -11.20 -17.45
C THR A 30 -2.51 -10.71 -16.15
N LEU A 31 -2.36 -11.47 -15.06
CA LEU A 31 -2.92 -11.12 -13.76
C LEU A 31 -2.35 -9.81 -13.21
N ARG A 32 -1.03 -9.61 -13.35
CA ARG A 32 -0.39 -8.34 -13.00
C ARG A 32 -0.99 -7.17 -13.78
N ASN A 33 -1.19 -7.31 -15.09
CA ASN A 33 -1.75 -6.23 -15.89
C ASN A 33 -3.20 -5.92 -15.53
N GLU A 34 -4.02 -6.95 -15.32
CA GLU A 34 -5.40 -6.80 -14.85
C GLU A 34 -5.48 -6.09 -13.51
N ALA A 35 -4.66 -6.51 -12.53
CA ALA A 35 -4.62 -5.90 -11.21
C ALA A 35 -4.21 -4.42 -11.27
N ILE A 36 -3.17 -4.08 -12.03
CA ILE A 36 -2.73 -2.69 -12.17
C ILE A 36 -3.78 -1.85 -12.91
N SER A 37 -4.44 -2.40 -13.95
CA SER A 37 -5.54 -1.71 -14.61
C SER A 37 -6.69 -1.43 -13.64
N PHE A 38 -7.12 -2.44 -12.89
CA PHE A 38 -8.16 -2.29 -11.87
C PHE A 38 -7.82 -1.22 -10.82
N LEU A 39 -6.57 -1.20 -10.33
CA LEU A 39 -6.12 -0.20 -9.35
C LEU A 39 -5.96 1.22 -9.93
N THR A 40 -5.94 1.38 -11.25
CA THR A 40 -5.70 2.69 -11.89
C THR A 40 -6.97 3.37 -12.40
N GLU A 41 -7.95 2.60 -12.89
CA GLU A 41 -9.12 3.13 -13.62
C GLU A 41 -9.87 4.21 -12.85
N GLU A 42 -10.18 3.95 -11.58
CA GLU A 42 -11.01 4.85 -10.77
C GLU A 42 -10.27 6.15 -10.37
N PHE A 43 -8.94 6.14 -10.42
CA PHE A 43 -8.10 7.26 -9.97
C PHE A 43 -7.55 8.11 -11.12
N ARG A 44 -7.72 7.67 -12.37
CA ARG A 44 -7.30 8.42 -13.55
C ARG A 44 -7.92 9.82 -13.55
N GLY A 45 -7.08 10.86 -13.62
CA GLY A 45 -7.50 12.26 -13.56
C GLY A 45 -7.89 12.79 -12.17
N ARG A 46 -7.93 11.94 -11.13
CA ARG A 46 -8.22 12.34 -9.74
C ARG A 46 -6.95 12.48 -8.90
N VAL A 47 -5.88 11.79 -9.27
CA VAL A 47 -4.58 11.81 -8.59
C VAL A 47 -3.47 12.30 -9.53
N ASN A 48 -2.42 12.86 -8.96
CA ASN A 48 -1.22 13.31 -9.69
C ASN A 48 0.09 12.73 -9.12
N THR A 49 -0.02 11.96 -8.04
CA THR A 49 1.11 11.39 -7.32
C THR A 49 0.74 9.98 -6.86
N VAL A 50 1.65 9.03 -7.02
CA VAL A 50 1.55 7.72 -6.39
C VAL A 50 2.56 7.65 -5.25
N ALA A 51 2.09 7.42 -4.04
CA ALA A 51 2.96 7.06 -2.92
C ALA A 51 2.86 5.56 -2.69
N ALA A 52 3.95 4.89 -2.36
CA ALA A 52 3.92 3.46 -2.10
C ALA A 52 4.68 3.09 -0.84
N ILE A 53 4.23 2.03 -0.16
CA ILE A 53 4.82 1.54 1.08
C ILE A 53 5.81 0.41 0.76
N ASP A 54 6.94 0.43 1.47
CA ASP A 54 8.04 -0.51 1.32
C ASP A 54 7.65 -1.94 1.71
N ALA A 55 8.00 -3.00 0.97
CA ALA A 55 8.77 -3.03 -0.28
C ALA A 55 7.91 -3.45 -1.49
N LEU A 56 7.01 -4.40 -1.29
CA LEU A 56 6.20 -4.97 -2.37
C LEU A 56 5.21 -3.95 -2.92
N GLY A 57 4.73 -3.02 -2.09
CA GLY A 57 3.97 -1.86 -2.54
C GLY A 57 4.70 -1.03 -3.59
N PHE A 58 6.04 -0.98 -3.60
CA PHE A 58 6.80 -0.24 -4.61
C PHE A 58 6.69 -0.83 -6.00
N ILE A 59 6.67 -2.17 -6.10
CA ILE A 59 6.57 -2.85 -7.38
C ILE A 59 5.26 -2.44 -8.04
N ILE A 60 4.16 -2.53 -7.29
CA ILE A 60 2.81 -2.19 -7.72
C ILE A 60 2.70 -0.69 -7.99
N GLY A 61 3.13 0.14 -7.04
CA GLY A 61 3.03 1.60 -7.11
C GLY A 61 3.83 2.20 -8.25
N ALA A 62 5.05 1.70 -8.52
CA ALA A 62 5.85 2.15 -9.65
C ALA A 62 5.18 1.83 -10.99
N MET A 63 4.58 0.64 -11.14
CA MET A 63 3.80 0.28 -12.34
C MET A 63 2.55 1.14 -12.51
N ILE A 64 1.87 1.50 -11.42
CA ILE A 64 0.71 2.42 -11.45
C ILE A 64 1.16 3.83 -11.85
N ALA A 65 2.26 4.32 -11.28
CA ALA A 65 2.81 5.64 -11.59
C ALA A 65 3.20 5.74 -13.07
N ASP A 66 3.92 4.75 -13.60
CA ASP A 66 4.26 4.64 -15.02
C ASP A 66 3.01 4.64 -15.91
N ARG A 67 2.02 3.80 -15.58
CA ARG A 67 0.78 3.67 -16.36
C ARG A 67 -0.06 4.94 -16.40
N LEU A 68 -0.01 5.74 -15.35
CA LEU A 68 -0.75 7.00 -15.25
C LEU A 68 0.09 8.23 -15.65
N GLY A 69 1.39 8.07 -15.90
CA GLY A 69 2.31 9.17 -16.17
C GLY A 69 2.49 10.12 -14.98
N LEU A 70 2.54 9.58 -13.76
CA LEU A 70 2.55 10.34 -12.51
C LEU A 70 3.89 10.23 -11.77
N SER A 71 4.10 11.16 -10.84
CA SER A 71 5.22 11.08 -9.89
C SER A 71 5.08 9.87 -8.95
N PHE A 72 6.21 9.31 -8.54
CA PHE A 72 6.29 8.20 -7.59
C PHE A 72 7.09 8.60 -6.35
N ILE A 73 6.51 8.43 -5.16
CA ILE A 73 7.11 8.75 -3.86
C ILE A 73 7.24 7.49 -3.00
N PRO A 74 8.46 7.09 -2.59
CA PRO A 74 8.66 5.94 -1.71
C PRO A 74 8.47 6.30 -0.23
N ILE A 75 7.60 5.56 0.47
CA ILE A 75 7.47 5.58 1.93
C ILE A 75 8.22 4.38 2.49
N ARG A 76 9.23 4.62 3.33
CA ARG A 76 10.18 3.58 3.76
C ARG A 76 10.22 3.38 5.26
N LYS A 77 10.80 2.25 5.66
CA LYS A 77 11.25 2.01 7.03
C LYS A 77 12.38 3.00 7.42
N PRO A 78 12.67 3.17 8.73
CA PRO A 78 13.72 4.07 9.20
C PRO A 78 15.07 3.83 8.54
N ASN A 79 15.85 4.91 8.37
CA ASN A 79 17.23 4.89 7.88
C ASN A 79 17.42 4.40 6.42
N LYS A 80 16.34 4.27 5.63
CA LYS A 80 16.42 3.87 4.21
C LYS A 80 16.42 5.04 3.22
N LEU A 81 16.14 6.24 3.70
CA LEU A 81 16.00 7.46 2.90
C LEU A 81 17.16 8.42 3.21
N PRO A 82 17.92 8.90 2.20
CA PRO A 82 19.19 9.62 2.44
C PRO A 82 19.06 11.12 2.74
N ARG A 83 17.99 11.78 2.25
CA ARG A 83 17.70 13.19 2.55
C ARG A 83 16.94 13.33 3.87
N LYS A 84 16.67 14.57 4.28
CA LYS A 84 15.83 14.88 5.44
C LYS A 84 14.47 14.18 5.33
N THR A 85 14.06 13.50 6.40
CA THR A 85 12.77 12.82 6.47
C THR A 85 11.88 13.39 7.55
N ILE A 86 10.57 13.19 7.40
CA ILE A 86 9.62 13.19 8.51
C ILE A 86 9.14 11.77 8.76
N SER A 87 8.56 11.52 9.94
CA SER A 87 8.07 10.19 10.30
C SER A 87 6.71 10.19 11.00
N THR A 88 6.07 9.02 10.95
CA THR A 88 4.88 8.68 11.73
C THR A 88 5.06 7.27 12.27
N SER A 89 4.88 7.12 13.57
CA SER A 89 4.84 5.80 14.23
C SER A 89 3.43 5.22 14.17
N TYR A 90 3.34 3.90 14.05
CA TYR A 90 2.08 3.15 14.08
C TYR A 90 2.28 1.86 14.86
N ASN A 91 1.22 1.39 15.49
CA ASN A 91 1.24 0.12 16.23
C ASN A 91 0.76 -1.00 15.31
N SER A 92 1.59 -2.04 15.19
CA SER A 92 1.11 -3.36 14.80
C SER A 92 0.70 -4.13 16.05
N GLU A 93 0.20 -5.36 15.88
CA GLU A 93 -0.14 -6.26 16.99
C GLU A 93 1.07 -6.59 17.89
N TYR A 94 2.31 -6.35 17.41
CA TYR A 94 3.50 -6.90 18.04
C TYR A 94 4.64 -5.89 18.24
N ALA A 95 4.55 -4.70 17.64
CA ALA A 95 5.58 -3.68 17.76
C ALA A 95 5.05 -2.30 17.33
N THR A 96 5.63 -1.25 17.91
CA THR A 96 5.60 0.07 17.31
C THR A 96 6.58 0.10 16.15
N ASN A 97 6.10 0.51 14.99
CA ASN A 97 6.85 0.63 13.75
C ASN A 97 6.82 2.09 13.29
N GLU A 98 7.73 2.46 12.39
CA GLU A 98 7.80 3.82 11.85
C GLU A 98 7.87 3.82 10.33
N LEU A 99 7.26 4.85 9.74
CA LEU A 99 7.31 5.14 8.32
C LEU A 99 7.96 6.50 8.12
N HIS A 100 8.79 6.61 7.07
CA HIS A 100 9.54 7.79 6.70
C HIS A 100 9.30 8.14 5.23
N VAL A 101 9.27 9.44 4.95
CA VAL A 101 9.24 10.01 3.60
C VAL A 101 10.17 11.24 3.59
N HIS A 102 10.76 11.58 2.44
CA HIS A 102 11.54 12.82 2.37
C HIS A 102 10.62 14.04 2.58
N SER A 103 11.10 15.04 3.32
CA SER A 103 10.28 16.18 3.74
C SER A 103 9.83 17.10 2.59
N ASP A 104 10.42 16.92 1.41
CA ASP A 104 10.23 17.72 0.19
C ASP A 104 9.60 16.91 -0.95
N ASP A 105 9.20 15.64 -0.71
CA ASP A 105 8.57 14.78 -1.71
C ASP A 105 7.07 15.06 -1.90
N LEU A 106 6.43 15.67 -0.91
CA LEU A 106 5.00 15.93 -0.88
C LEU A 106 4.71 17.35 -0.40
N SER A 107 3.57 17.86 -0.86
CA SER A 107 3.06 19.21 -0.64
C SER A 107 1.54 19.23 -0.78
N LYS A 108 0.94 20.39 -0.52
CA LYS A 108 -0.50 20.63 -0.72
C LYS A 108 -1.02 20.39 -2.15
N ASP A 109 -0.15 20.43 -3.15
CA ASP A 109 -0.53 20.25 -4.54
C ASP A 109 -0.60 18.76 -4.93
N ASN A 110 -0.13 17.86 -4.07
CA ASN A 110 -0.14 16.43 -4.30
C ASN A 110 -1.50 15.82 -3.93
N LYS A 111 -2.14 15.20 -4.94
CA LYS A 111 -3.29 14.31 -4.79
C LYS A 111 -2.80 12.89 -4.94
N VAL A 112 -2.74 12.18 -3.83
CA VAL A 112 -2.00 10.91 -3.68
C VAL A 112 -2.93 9.72 -3.83
N LEU A 113 -2.55 8.77 -4.68
CA LEU A 113 -2.98 7.38 -4.58
C LEU A 113 -1.90 6.63 -3.79
N LEU A 114 -2.27 6.12 -2.62
CA LEU A 114 -1.34 5.39 -1.76
C LEU A 114 -1.47 3.88 -2.02
N ILE A 115 -0.36 3.22 -2.29
CA ILE A 115 -0.31 1.82 -2.71
C ILE A 115 0.46 0.97 -1.70
N ASP A 116 -0.12 -0.18 -1.36
CA ASP A 116 0.56 -1.26 -0.63
C ASP A 116 0.20 -2.61 -1.26
N ASP A 117 0.85 -3.68 -0.83
CA ASP A 117 0.55 -5.03 -1.34
C ASP A 117 -0.69 -5.65 -0.68
N VAL A 118 -0.76 -5.65 0.66
CA VAL A 118 -1.81 -6.34 1.43
C VAL A 118 -2.43 -5.43 2.48
N LEU A 119 -3.76 -5.30 2.47
CA LEU A 119 -4.51 -4.71 3.56
C LEU A 119 -4.76 -5.74 4.66
N GLY A 120 -3.95 -5.67 5.72
CA GLY A 120 -4.20 -6.38 6.99
C GLY A 120 -5.05 -5.55 7.95
N THR A 121 -4.51 -5.24 9.13
CA THR A 121 -5.22 -4.44 10.17
C THR A 121 -5.39 -2.95 9.84
N GLY A 122 -4.90 -2.48 8.69
CA GLY A 122 -4.93 -1.07 8.27
C GLY A 122 -3.97 -0.12 8.99
N GLY A 123 -3.21 -0.59 9.99
CA GLY A 123 -2.32 0.27 10.80
C GLY A 123 -1.22 0.96 10.00
N THR A 124 -0.50 0.21 9.15
CA THR A 124 0.57 0.75 8.29
C THR A 124 0.02 1.78 7.31
N CYS A 125 -1.07 1.45 6.61
CA CYS A 125 -1.70 2.33 5.65
C CYS A 125 -2.20 3.64 6.31
N LEU A 126 -2.84 3.56 7.47
CA LEU A 126 -3.23 4.77 8.22
C LEU A 126 -2.01 5.61 8.65
N GLY A 127 -0.92 4.97 9.04
CA GLY A 127 0.35 5.64 9.35
C GLY A 127 0.90 6.40 8.14
N ALA A 128 0.87 5.78 6.97
CA ALA A 128 1.30 6.38 5.71
C ALA A 128 0.38 7.53 5.27
N ILE A 129 -0.94 7.38 5.40
CA ILE A 129 -1.92 8.45 5.15
C ILE A 129 -1.57 9.69 5.98
N LYS A 130 -1.43 9.51 7.30
CA LYS A 130 -1.08 10.61 8.22
C LYS A 130 0.27 11.22 7.89
N LEU A 131 1.22 10.42 7.41
CA LEU A 131 2.53 10.91 7.00
C LEU A 131 2.43 11.82 5.76
N CYS A 132 1.64 11.43 4.76
CA CYS A 132 1.38 12.26 3.58
C CYS A 132 0.65 13.56 3.97
N GLU A 133 -0.40 13.46 4.78
CA GLU A 133 -1.22 14.61 5.20
C GLU A 133 -0.45 15.60 6.08
N LYS A 134 0.53 15.14 6.85
CA LYS A 134 1.47 16.03 7.60
C LYS A 134 2.27 16.95 6.67
N LEU A 135 2.51 16.56 5.42
CA LEU A 135 3.16 17.39 4.40
C LEU A 135 2.15 18.23 3.59
N GLY A 136 0.87 18.18 3.96
CA GLY A 136 -0.23 18.90 3.31
C GLY A 136 -0.84 18.17 2.13
N ALA A 137 -0.30 17.01 1.71
CA ALA A 137 -0.86 16.25 0.59
C ALA A 137 -2.25 15.71 0.92
N THR A 138 -3.09 15.57 -0.10
CA THR A 138 -4.41 14.95 0.01
C THR A 138 -4.34 13.50 -0.45
N VAL A 139 -4.61 12.54 0.43
CA VAL A 139 -4.77 11.13 0.02
C VAL A 139 -6.18 10.92 -0.52
N VAL A 140 -6.29 10.70 -1.83
CA VAL A 140 -7.57 10.52 -2.53
C VAL A 140 -8.11 9.10 -2.35
N GLY A 141 -7.21 8.13 -2.25
CA GLY A 141 -7.57 6.75 -2.00
C GLY A 141 -6.34 5.87 -1.80
N VAL A 142 -6.63 4.62 -1.49
CA VAL A 142 -5.65 3.58 -1.19
C VAL A 142 -5.93 2.34 -2.04
N GLY A 143 -4.87 1.68 -2.50
CA GLY A 143 -4.93 0.50 -3.36
C GLY A 143 -4.11 -0.66 -2.82
N PHE A 144 -4.66 -1.87 -2.92
CA PHE A 144 -4.04 -3.12 -2.48
C PHE A 144 -4.26 -4.23 -3.51
N LEU A 145 -3.33 -5.18 -3.61
CA LEU A 145 -3.61 -6.41 -4.37
C LEU A 145 -4.54 -7.34 -3.61
N LEU A 146 -4.37 -7.42 -2.29
CA LEU A 146 -5.14 -8.31 -1.44
C LEU A 146 -5.65 -7.58 -0.19
N GLU A 147 -6.84 -7.94 0.24
CA GLU A 147 -7.36 -7.60 1.57
C GLU A 147 -7.64 -8.86 2.40
N LEU A 148 -7.24 -8.83 3.67
CA LEU A 148 -7.59 -9.84 4.67
C LEU A 148 -8.80 -9.34 5.47
N THR A 149 -10.01 -9.69 5.03
CA THR A 149 -11.25 -9.06 5.54
C THR A 149 -11.48 -9.33 7.03
N ALA A 150 -11.05 -10.49 7.52
CA ALA A 150 -11.13 -10.86 8.93
C ALA A 150 -10.39 -9.89 9.88
N LEU A 151 -9.42 -9.13 9.38
CA LEU A 151 -8.65 -8.16 10.17
C LEU A 151 -9.31 -6.77 10.23
N ASN A 152 -10.46 -6.59 9.57
CA ASN A 152 -11.26 -5.36 9.60
C ASN A 152 -10.46 -4.09 9.27
N GLY A 153 -9.47 -4.18 8.37
CA GLY A 153 -8.55 -3.08 8.07
C GLY A 153 -9.24 -1.80 7.59
N ARG A 154 -10.34 -1.94 6.83
CA ARG A 154 -11.15 -0.82 6.33
C ARG A 154 -11.74 0.05 7.43
N GLU A 155 -11.93 -0.48 8.65
CA GLU A 155 -12.47 0.30 9.77
C GLU A 155 -11.56 1.49 10.14
N LYS A 156 -10.24 1.33 9.99
CA LYS A 156 -9.26 2.41 10.23
C LYS A 156 -9.17 3.39 9.06
N LEU A 157 -9.76 3.06 7.91
CA LEU A 157 -9.66 3.79 6.66
C LEU A 157 -11.00 4.42 6.26
N LYS A 158 -11.94 4.54 7.21
CA LYS A 158 -13.22 5.24 6.99
C LYS A 158 -12.97 6.68 6.52
N GLY A 159 -13.65 7.06 5.44
CA GLY A 159 -13.48 8.36 4.80
C GLY A 159 -12.54 8.36 3.60
N TYR A 160 -11.79 7.28 3.36
CA TYR A 160 -10.95 7.11 2.18
C TYR A 160 -11.58 6.11 1.19
N VAL A 161 -11.32 6.31 -0.11
CA VAL A 161 -11.64 5.30 -1.12
C VAL A 161 -10.66 4.13 -0.98
N VAL A 162 -11.17 2.93 -0.71
CA VAL A 162 -10.35 1.71 -0.56
C VAL A 162 -10.61 0.75 -1.71
N LYS A 163 -9.57 0.48 -2.51
CA LYS A 163 -9.58 -0.56 -3.55
C LYS A 163 -8.68 -1.73 -3.17
N ALA A 164 -9.22 -2.94 -3.26
CA ALA A 164 -8.47 -4.20 -3.19
C ALA A 164 -8.85 -5.04 -4.42
N CYS A 165 -7.87 -5.62 -5.11
CA CYS A 165 -8.14 -6.45 -6.30
C CYS A 165 -8.81 -7.79 -5.93
N ASP A 166 -8.52 -8.31 -4.75
CA ASP A 166 -9.15 -9.51 -4.21
C ASP A 166 -9.24 -9.44 -2.68
N CYS A 167 -10.15 -10.23 -2.12
CA CYS A 167 -10.40 -10.31 -0.69
C CYS A 167 -10.38 -11.78 -0.25
N ILE A 168 -9.69 -12.07 0.86
CA ILE A 168 -9.74 -13.38 1.51
C ILE A 168 -10.39 -13.20 2.88
N ASP A 169 -11.42 -14.01 3.12
CA ASP A 169 -12.05 -14.13 4.43
C ASP A 169 -11.45 -15.30 5.19
N GLY A 170 -10.88 -15.01 6.36
CA GLY A 170 -10.30 -16.01 7.23
C GLY A 170 -9.00 -16.66 6.74
N ASP A 171 -8.79 -17.86 7.28
CA ASP A 171 -7.52 -18.46 7.62
C ASP A 171 -7.00 -19.41 6.52
N LEU A 172 -7.07 -19.01 5.24
CA LEU A 172 -6.35 -19.74 4.19
C LEU A 172 -4.83 -19.65 4.44
#